data_AF-A0A520MQC5-F1
#
_entry.id   AF-A0A520MQC5-F1
#
_cell.length_a   1.000
_cell.length_b   1.000
_cell.length_c   1.000
_cell.angle_alpha   90.00
_cell.angle_beta   90.00
_cell.angle_gamma   90.00
#
_symmetry.space_group_name_H-M   'P 1'
#
loop_
_entity.id
_entity.type
_entity.pdbx_description
1 polymer ?
#
loop_
_entity_poly.entity_id
_entity_poly.type
_entity_poly.pdbx_seq_one_letter_code
_entity_poly.pdbx_strand_id
1 'polypeptide(L)'
;MINFRQLFIMLETNLGKALLPVDQNTVTPDRIVTSLASYPNLARQAALEIFKHNGCQEIDDPISLFPTLDALGWVKQDNQKQGALDLAGAELLEAIGRQVLLLINEDQHGKTSGQSPAPSSEFETRY
;
A
#
# COMPACT_ATOMS: atom_id res chain seq x y z
N MET A 1 4.43 1.73 10.79
CA MET A 1 3.46 0.76 10.22
C MET A 1 2.56 1.63 9.40
N ILE A 2 2.66 1.48 8.09
CA ILE A 2 1.88 2.30 7.17
C ILE A 2 0.40 1.96 7.32
N ASN A 3 -0.44 2.99 7.32
CA ASN A 3 -1.89 2.83 7.32
C ASN A 3 -2.48 2.97 5.91
N PHE A 4 -3.76 2.64 5.76
CA PHE A 4 -4.45 2.67 4.47
C PHE A 4 -4.35 4.02 3.77
N ARG A 5 -4.64 5.13 4.47
CA ARG A 5 -4.50 6.49 3.92
C ARG A 5 -3.07 6.79 3.46
N GLN A 6 -2.08 6.51 4.30
CA GLN A 6 -0.67 6.76 4.01
C GLN A 6 -0.20 5.98 2.79
N LEU A 7 -0.66 4.73 2.62
CA LEU A 7 -0.36 3.95 1.42
C LEU A 7 -0.77 4.73 0.16
N PHE A 8 -2.01 5.21 0.08
CA PHE A 8 -2.49 5.92 -1.10
C PHE A 8 -1.75 7.22 -1.35
N ILE A 9 -1.45 8.00 -0.30
CA ILE A 9 -0.64 9.23 -0.43
C ILE A 9 0.76 8.92 -0.98
N MET A 10 1.40 7.86 -0.48
CA MET A 10 2.71 7.44 -0.97
C MET A 10 2.64 6.89 -2.39
N LEU A 11 1.58 6.15 -2.74
CA LEU A 11 1.35 5.68 -4.10
C LEU A 11 1.16 6.84 -5.09
N GLU A 12 0.38 7.87 -4.74
CA GLU A 12 0.24 9.08 -5.58
C GLU A 12 1.61 9.74 -5.80
N THR A 13 2.40 9.86 -4.72
CA THR A 13 3.72 10.48 -4.79
C THR A 13 4.68 9.72 -5.72
N ASN A 14 4.64 8.39 -5.69
CA ASN A 14 5.58 7.55 -6.45
C ASN A 14 5.10 7.20 -7.87
N LEU A 15 3.79 7.07 -8.09
CA LEU A 15 3.20 6.76 -9.40
C LEU A 15 2.82 8.02 -10.19
N GLY A 16 2.62 9.14 -9.49
CA GLY A 16 2.21 10.40 -10.06
C GLY A 16 0.69 10.61 -10.04
N LYS A 17 0.31 11.87 -9.89
CA LYS A 17 -1.08 12.34 -9.75
C LYS A 17 -1.98 12.02 -10.95
N ALA A 18 -1.43 11.80 -12.14
CA ALA A 18 -2.23 11.42 -13.31
C ALA A 18 -2.77 9.99 -13.24
N LEU A 19 -2.00 9.08 -12.62
CA LEU A 19 -2.39 7.67 -12.51
C LEU A 19 -3.29 7.44 -11.31
N LEU A 20 -2.92 7.99 -10.16
CA LEU A 20 -3.58 7.72 -8.89
C LEU A 20 -3.79 9.01 -8.05
N PRO A 21 -4.58 9.98 -8.52
CA PRO A 21 -4.89 11.19 -7.76
C PRO A 21 -5.70 10.87 -6.50
N VAL A 22 -5.22 11.33 -5.34
CA VAL A 22 -5.77 11.00 -4.02
C VAL A 22 -6.54 12.17 -3.41
N ASP A 23 -7.71 11.89 -2.85
CA ASP A 23 -8.42 12.80 -1.96
C ASP A 23 -7.97 12.58 -0.51
N GLN A 24 -7.11 13.46 -0.02
CA GLN A 24 -6.56 13.37 1.33
C GLN A 24 -7.60 13.65 2.43
N ASN A 25 -8.75 14.24 2.09
CA ASN A 25 -9.80 14.60 3.05
C ASN A 25 -10.90 13.54 3.14
N THR A 26 -10.84 12.48 2.32
CA THR A 26 -11.84 11.42 2.40
C THR A 26 -11.79 10.70 3.74
N VAL A 27 -12.94 10.20 4.16
CA VAL A 27 -13.09 9.25 5.26
C VAL A 27 -13.56 7.88 4.78
N THR A 28 -13.81 7.70 3.47
CA THR A 28 -14.27 6.43 2.90
C THR A 28 -13.28 5.87 1.88
N PRO A 29 -13.05 4.54 1.86
CA PRO A 29 -12.07 3.91 0.98
C PRO A 29 -12.45 3.96 -0.50
N ASP A 30 -13.74 3.99 -0.85
CA ASP A 30 -14.20 4.11 -2.25
C ASP A 30 -13.90 5.47 -2.88
N ARG A 31 -13.65 6.49 -2.05
CA ARG A 31 -13.41 7.88 -2.49
C ARG A 31 -11.96 8.32 -2.38
N ILE A 32 -11.06 7.49 -1.84
CA ILE A 32 -9.66 7.89 -1.68
C ILE A 32 -8.97 8.13 -3.02
N VAL A 33 -9.36 7.41 -4.07
CA VAL A 33 -8.96 7.72 -5.44
C VAL A 33 -10.04 8.58 -6.11
N THR A 34 -9.64 9.73 -6.62
CA THR A 34 -10.56 10.67 -7.28
C THR A 34 -10.99 10.17 -8.66
N SER A 35 -12.02 10.79 -9.25
CA SER A 35 -12.49 10.46 -10.59
C SER A 35 -11.55 10.94 -11.71
N LEU A 36 -10.52 11.71 -11.37
CA LEU A 36 -9.51 12.21 -12.30
C LEU A 36 -8.41 11.19 -12.61
N ALA A 37 -8.45 10.02 -11.96
CA ALA A 37 -7.52 8.94 -12.24
C ALA A 37 -7.67 8.45 -13.68
N SER A 38 -6.58 7.93 -14.25
CA SER A 38 -6.59 7.34 -15.60
C SER A 38 -7.53 6.13 -15.71
N TYR A 39 -7.64 5.35 -14.62
CA TYR A 39 -8.55 4.19 -14.52
C TYR A 39 -9.35 4.26 -13.21
N PRO A 40 -10.34 5.17 -13.10
CA PRO A 40 -10.95 5.53 -11.82
C PRO A 40 -11.74 4.37 -11.21
N ASN A 41 -12.44 3.58 -12.02
CA ASN A 41 -13.21 2.44 -11.51
C ASN A 41 -12.29 1.33 -10.99
N LEU A 42 -11.24 1.00 -11.75
CA LEU A 42 -10.27 -0.03 -11.37
C LEU A 42 -9.49 0.37 -10.12
N ALA A 43 -9.03 1.62 -10.04
CA ALA A 43 -8.28 2.12 -8.90
C ALA A 43 -9.12 2.20 -7.62
N ARG A 44 -10.40 2.58 -7.71
CA ARG A 44 -11.33 2.55 -6.57
C ARG A 44 -11.67 1.14 -6.15
N GLN A 45 -11.82 0.21 -7.09
CA GLN A 45 -12.00 -1.19 -6.77
C GLN A 45 -10.77 -1.74 -6.03
N ALA A 46 -9.55 -1.43 -6.49
CA ALA A 46 -8.33 -1.77 -5.78
C ALA A 46 -8.30 -1.20 -4.36
N ALA A 47 -8.65 0.08 -4.17
CA ALA A 47 -8.74 0.69 -2.84
C ALA A 47 -9.73 -0.03 -1.92
N LEU A 48 -10.93 -0.34 -2.42
CA LEU A 48 -11.93 -1.08 -1.67
C LEU A 48 -11.47 -2.48 -1.29
N GLU A 49 -10.86 -3.21 -2.21
CA GLU A 49 -10.43 -4.57 -1.94
C GLU A 49 -9.21 -4.60 -1.00
N ILE A 50 -8.29 -3.66 -1.12
CA ILE A 50 -7.18 -3.49 -0.16
C ILE A 50 -7.75 -3.25 1.24
N PHE A 51 -8.72 -2.34 1.38
CA PHE A 51 -9.36 -2.04 2.66
C PHE A 51 -9.99 -3.29 3.27
N LYS A 52 -10.76 -4.06 2.48
CA LYS A 52 -11.43 -5.29 2.93
C LYS A 52 -10.45 -6.40 3.31
N HIS A 53 -9.48 -6.70 2.46
CA HIS A 53 -8.53 -7.80 2.69
C HIS A 53 -7.63 -7.54 3.89
N ASN A 54 -7.33 -6.26 4.18
CA ASN A 54 -6.60 -5.88 5.39
C ASN A 54 -7.50 -5.83 6.65
N GLY A 55 -8.81 -6.04 6.53
CA GLY A 55 -9.74 -6.00 7.67
C GLY A 55 -9.94 -4.60 8.26
N CYS A 56 -9.62 -3.55 7.50
CA CYS A 56 -9.78 -2.17 7.95
C CYS A 56 -11.26 -1.88 8.26
N GLN A 57 -11.50 -1.15 9.35
CA GLN A 57 -12.76 -0.53 9.74
C GLN A 57 -12.72 0.98 9.51
N GLU A 58 -11.53 1.59 9.62
CA GLU A 58 -11.29 3.02 9.42
C GLU A 58 -10.17 3.29 8.41
N ILE A 59 -10.18 4.47 7.80
CA ILE A 59 -9.23 4.89 6.75
C ILE A 59 -7.77 5.00 7.24
N ASP A 60 -7.57 5.12 8.55
CA ASP A 60 -6.27 5.24 9.19
C ASP A 60 -5.83 3.92 9.86
N ASP A 61 -6.53 2.82 9.56
CA ASP A 61 -6.16 1.47 10.03
C ASP A 61 -4.90 0.95 9.33
N PRO A 62 -4.10 0.13 10.06
CA PRO A 62 -2.87 -0.43 9.51
C PRO A 62 -3.15 -1.38 8.36
N ILE A 63 -2.20 -1.44 7.43
CA ILE A 63 -2.20 -2.43 6.35
C ILE A 63 -0.97 -3.34 6.44
N SER A 64 -1.09 -4.52 5.85
CA SER A 64 -0.03 -5.52 5.76
C SER A 64 0.27 -5.85 4.30
N LEU A 65 1.52 -6.27 4.04
CA LEU A 65 1.99 -6.53 2.69
C LEU A 65 1.16 -7.58 1.95
N PHE A 66 1.08 -8.79 2.50
CA PHE A 66 0.44 -9.91 1.79
C PHE A 66 -1.06 -9.68 1.54
N PRO A 67 -1.88 -9.26 2.52
CA PRO A 67 -3.29 -8.96 2.25
C PRO A 67 -3.49 -7.86 1.18
N THR A 68 -2.59 -6.87 1.14
CA THR A 68 -2.63 -5.81 0.12
C THR A 68 -2.31 -6.36 -1.28
N LEU A 69 -1.31 -7.23 -1.40
CA LEU A 69 -0.97 -7.87 -2.68
C LEU A 69 -2.05 -8.86 -3.13
N ASP A 70 -2.64 -9.61 -2.20
CA ASP A 70 -3.75 -10.54 -2.47
C ASP A 70 -4.97 -9.79 -3.01
N ALA A 71 -5.30 -8.63 -2.43
CA ALA A 71 -6.38 -7.77 -2.93
C ALA A 71 -6.14 -7.33 -4.38
N LEU A 72 -4.92 -6.91 -4.72
CA LEU A 72 -4.58 -6.52 -6.09
C LEU A 72 -4.67 -7.71 -7.06
N GLY A 73 -4.19 -8.88 -6.63
CA GLY A 73 -4.33 -10.12 -7.38
C GLY A 73 -5.79 -10.50 -7.63
N TRP A 74 -6.64 -10.34 -6.62
CA TRP A 74 -8.08 -10.57 -6.73
C TRP A 74 -8.73 -9.61 -7.74
N VAL A 75 -8.46 -8.30 -7.64
CA VAL A 75 -9.01 -7.29 -8.56
C VAL A 75 -8.59 -7.57 -10.01
N LYS A 76 -7.32 -7.92 -10.22
CA LYS A 76 -6.81 -8.30 -11.53
C LYS A 76 -7.55 -9.51 -12.08
N GLN A 77 -7.70 -10.56 -11.28
CA GLN A 77 -8.38 -11.79 -11.70
C GLN A 77 -9.87 -11.56 -11.99
N ASP A 78 -10.57 -10.80 -11.15
CA ASP A 78 -11.99 -10.49 -11.29
C ASP A 78 -12.27 -9.71 -12.60
N ASN A 79 -11.52 -8.63 -12.84
CA ASN A 79 -11.66 -7.84 -14.07
C ASN A 79 -11.28 -8.64 -15.32
N GLN A 80 -10.27 -9.52 -15.23
CA GLN A 80 -9.89 -10.40 -16.33
C GLN A 80 -11.02 -11.39 -16.66
N LYS A 81 -11.68 -11.99 -15.66
CA LYS A 81 -12.81 -12.90 -15.85
C LYS A 81 -14.03 -12.19 -16.47
N GLN A 82 -14.23 -10.93 -16.13
CA GLN A 82 -15.33 -10.11 -16.65
C GLN A 82 -15.03 -9.53 -18.04
N GLY A 83 -13.82 -9.73 -18.59
CA GLY A 83 -13.41 -9.12 -19.86
C GLY A 83 -13.26 -7.60 -19.79
N ALA A 84 -13.11 -7.05 -18.59
CA ALA A 84 -13.04 -5.60 -18.32
C ALA A 84 -11.60 -5.09 -18.12
N LEU A 85 -10.60 -5.99 -18.15
CA LEU A 85 -9.20 -5.64 -17.95
C LEU A 85 -8.46 -5.51 -19.28
N ASP A 86 -8.08 -4.28 -19.65
CA ASP A 86 -7.15 -4.01 -20.74
C ASP A 86 -5.68 -4.06 -20.25
N LEU A 87 -4.74 -3.97 -21.21
CA LEU A 87 -3.30 -4.03 -20.89
C LEU A 87 -2.88 -2.92 -19.94
N ALA A 88 -3.31 -1.68 -20.19
CA ALA A 88 -2.88 -0.53 -19.41
C ALA A 88 -3.53 -0.51 -18.00
N GLY A 89 -4.75 -1.01 -17.84
CA GLY A 89 -5.33 -1.27 -16.52
C GLY A 89 -4.59 -2.36 -15.75
N ALA A 90 -4.15 -3.43 -16.42
CA ALA A 90 -3.31 -4.45 -15.80
C ALA A 90 -1.95 -3.88 -15.37
N GLU A 91 -1.32 -3.05 -16.21
CA GLU A 91 -0.06 -2.37 -15.90
C GLU A 91 -0.18 -1.42 -14.70
N LEU A 92 -1.32 -0.75 -14.54
CA LEU A 92 -1.60 0.07 -13.35
C LEU A 92 -1.59 -0.79 -12.08
N LEU A 93 -2.31 -1.91 -12.06
CA LEU A 93 -2.35 -2.80 -10.89
C LEU A 93 -0.96 -3.36 -10.55
N GLU A 94 -0.18 -3.72 -11.56
CA GLU A 94 1.21 -4.16 -11.40
C GLU A 94 2.12 -3.04 -10.87
N ALA A 95 1.93 -1.81 -11.33
CA ALA A 95 2.67 -0.65 -10.84
C ALA A 95 2.37 -0.37 -9.37
N ILE A 96 1.09 -0.44 -8.97
CA ILE A 96 0.68 -0.35 -7.56
C ILE A 96 1.34 -1.46 -6.74
N GLY A 97 1.28 -2.72 -7.19
CA GLY A 97 1.86 -3.86 -6.48
C GLY A 97 3.37 -3.73 -6.26
N ARG A 98 4.12 -3.27 -7.27
CA ARG A 98 5.56 -3.00 -7.15
C ARG A 98 5.85 -1.92 -6.10
N GLN A 99 5.06 -0.84 -6.06
CA GLN A 99 5.25 0.22 -5.07
C GLN A 99 4.87 -0.25 -3.66
N VAL A 100 3.79 -1.01 -3.50
CA VAL A 100 3.40 -1.61 -2.22
C VAL A 100 4.55 -2.45 -1.63
N LEU A 101 5.21 -3.27 -2.46
CA LEU A 101 6.38 -4.07 -2.06
C LEU A 101 7.52 -3.20 -1.53
N LEU A 102 7.84 -2.09 -2.20
CA LEU A 102 8.91 -1.18 -1.76
C LEU A 102 8.53 -0.48 -0.45
N LEU A 103 7.37 0.18 -0.43
CA LEU A 103 6.92 1.02 0.68
C LEU A 103 6.77 0.26 2.00
N ILE A 104 6.19 -0.95 1.95
CA ILE A 104 5.95 -1.73 3.17
C ILE A 104 7.25 -2.39 3.65
N ASN A 105 8.12 -2.86 2.74
CA ASN A 105 9.41 -3.40 3.14
C ASN A 105 10.31 -2.32 3.75
N GLU A 106 10.32 -1.10 3.23
CA GLU A 106 11.07 0.02 3.82
C GLU A 106 10.58 0.36 5.23
N ASP A 107 9.26 0.38 5.49
CA ASP A 107 8.71 0.58 6.85
C ASP A 107 9.08 -0.54 7.82
N GLN A 108 9.31 -1.77 7.33
CA GLN A 108 9.77 -2.89 8.15
C GLN A 108 11.27 -2.80 8.47
N HIS A 109 12.11 -2.44 7.49
CA HIS A 109 13.57 -2.35 7.68
C HIS A 109 14.01 -1.05 8.37
N GLY A 110 13.27 0.06 8.22
CA GLY A 110 13.52 1.29 8.96
C GLY A 110 13.38 1.15 10.48
N LYS A 111 12.64 0.13 10.94
CA LYS A 111 12.46 -0.17 12.38
C LYS A 111 13.56 -1.04 12.97
N THR A 112 14.31 -1.80 12.16
CA THR A 112 15.38 -2.70 12.68
C THR A 112 16.70 -1.97 12.89
N SER A 113 16.87 -0.76 12.36
CA SER A 113 18.09 0.05 12.51
C SER A 113 18.11 0.91 13.79
N GLY A 114 17.09 0.79 14.67
CA GLY A 114 16.94 1.57 15.91
C GLY A 114 17.43 0.89 17.19
N GLN A 115 17.92 -0.36 17.15
CA GLN A 115 18.46 -1.07 18.32
C GLN A 115 19.98 -1.25 18.16
N SER A 116 20.76 -0.25 18.58
CA SER A 116 22.15 -0.51 19.00
C SER A 116 22.11 -1.32 20.29
N PRO A 117 22.70 -2.53 20.37
CA PRO A 117 22.97 -3.13 21.66
C PRO A 117 24.03 -2.27 22.36
N ALA A 118 23.71 -1.75 23.55
CA ALA A 118 24.69 -1.11 24.41
C ALA A 118 25.85 -2.09 24.65
N PRO A 119 27.13 -1.66 24.58
CA PRO A 119 28.23 -2.54 24.91
C PRO A 119 28.22 -2.79 26.42
N SER A 120 27.94 -4.03 26.82
CA SER A 120 28.10 -4.49 28.21
C SER A 120 29.57 -4.35 28.60
N SER A 121 29.84 -3.41 29.50
CA SER A 121 31.13 -3.22 30.14
C SER A 121 31.34 -4.30 31.20
N GLU A 122 31.92 -5.44 30.85
CA GLU A 122 32.40 -6.43 31.81
C GLU A 122 33.78 -6.96 31.39
N PHE A 123 34.81 -6.17 31.66
CA PHE A 123 36.16 -6.69 31.90
C PHE A 123 36.68 -6.05 33.18
N GLU A 124 36.17 -6.53 34.32
CA GLU A 124 36.87 -6.35 35.60
C GLU A 124 38.22 -7.07 35.51
N THR A 125 39.26 -6.26 35.61
CA THR A 125 40.65 -6.69 35.62
C THR A 125 40.94 -7.34 36.97
N ARG A 126 41.27 -8.64 36.97
CA ARG A 126 41.83 -9.32 38.14
C ARG A 126 43.24 -8.78 38.40
N TYR A 127 43.45 -8.22 39.58
CA TYR A 127 44.74 -8.15 40.27
C TYR A 127 44.58 -8.77 41.66
#